data_AF-A0AA40EN52-F1
#
_entry.id   AF-A0AA40EN52-F1
#
_cell.length_a   1.000
_cell.length_b   1.000
_cell.length_c   1.000
_cell.angle_alpha   90.00
_cell.angle_beta   90.00
_cell.angle_gamma   90.00
#
_symmetry.space_group_name_H-M   'P 1'
#
loop_
_entity.id
_entity.type
_entity.pdbx_description
1 polymer ?
#
loop_
_entity_poly.entity_id
_entity_poly.type
_entity_poly.pdbx_seq_one_letter_code
_entity_poly.pdbx_strand_id
1 'polypeptide(L)'
;MASTLVNLGLAAVFSSLVQAVPTKPCTRGPPFDHQGCFVSNVNGQKILSAASYADDDMTVGACATFCAGKNSKYFGIEYGRECYCGDSLPAAPAVAASECSFSCPGGGIQTCGAGDRMDLYRNNRYVAPTPATLDVPYLGCFVDSGERVLPHNLLGADDMTAEKCAAHCSGFSYFGVEFGRECFCGDVAPTHQAPESECSFPCAGNPSQVCGAGERINVWGPSPSSSSTTSSTIPSATPVAPGNVGPYEYKGCYTDRGDNHSLTGRVEYLPDMTHEKCAAFCDRYSYPFFGVEYGSQCFCGIRIEDIAELRPIEECAMTCGGDHSQKCGDADRLSVFGKPEGSSNPVNPPTAGLYSYKSCWTDKVDQRSLTESDYRSPDMTVESCAAFCGEQSYEYFGVEYADECYCGNDLGGSAAPEGDCTQLCAGNPTQWCGGPDRLNIYT
;
A
#
# COMPACT_ATOMS: atom_id res chain seq x y z
N MET A 1 -17.10 109.61 5.17
CA MET A 1 -18.17 108.71 5.64
C MET A 1 -17.69 107.29 5.52
N ALA A 2 -17.82 106.52 6.59
CA ALA A 2 -17.26 105.18 6.77
C ALA A 2 -18.00 104.10 5.96
N SER A 3 -17.28 103.06 5.53
CA SER A 3 -17.63 101.67 5.88
C SER A 3 -16.57 100.68 5.38
N THR A 4 -15.94 100.04 6.36
CA THR A 4 -15.17 98.80 6.30
C THR A 4 -16.12 97.60 6.11
N LEU A 5 -15.68 96.54 5.44
CA LEU A 5 -15.99 95.11 5.70
C LEU A 5 -15.27 94.27 4.62
N VAL A 6 -14.05 93.80 4.91
CA VAL A 6 -13.68 92.47 5.44
C VAL A 6 -13.74 91.36 4.37
N ASN A 7 -12.53 90.89 4.08
CA ASN A 7 -12.12 89.85 3.15
C ASN A 7 -12.31 88.47 3.81
N LEU A 8 -13.07 87.57 3.19
CA LEU A 8 -13.11 86.15 3.57
C LEU A 8 -12.69 85.32 2.36
N GLY A 9 -11.44 84.88 2.37
CA GLY A 9 -10.89 83.94 1.41
C GLY A 9 -11.50 82.55 1.58
N LEU A 10 -12.07 82.02 0.51
CA LEU A 10 -12.41 80.60 0.38
C LEU A 10 -11.19 79.90 -0.25
N ALA A 11 -10.37 79.27 0.59
CA ALA A 11 -9.31 78.39 0.11
C ALA A 11 -9.95 77.05 -0.31
N ALA A 12 -10.00 76.78 -1.61
CA ALA A 12 -10.37 75.48 -2.15
C ALA A 12 -9.25 74.47 -1.90
N VAL A 13 -9.49 73.50 -1.01
CA VAL A 13 -8.59 72.38 -0.78
C VAL A 13 -8.84 71.34 -1.88
N PHE A 14 -8.01 71.36 -2.93
CA PHE A 14 -7.92 70.24 -3.87
C PHE A 14 -7.11 69.12 -3.23
N SER A 15 -7.81 68.19 -2.55
CA SER A 15 -7.21 66.93 -2.11
C SER A 15 -6.95 66.06 -3.34
N SER A 16 -5.69 66.04 -3.78
CA SER A 16 -5.21 65.14 -4.82
C SER A 16 -5.14 63.73 -4.23
N LEU A 17 -6.13 62.89 -4.54
CA LEU A 17 -6.05 61.45 -4.31
C LEU A 17 -5.00 60.86 -5.25
N VAL A 18 -3.75 60.77 -4.76
CA VAL A 18 -2.72 59.94 -5.36
C VAL A 18 -3.13 58.50 -5.09
N GLN A 19 -3.72 57.83 -6.08
CA GLN A 19 -3.99 56.40 -6.01
C GLN A 19 -2.65 55.66 -5.91
N ALA A 20 -2.42 55.02 -4.77
CA ALA A 20 -1.25 54.17 -4.57
C ALA A 20 -1.27 53.04 -5.62
N VAL A 21 -0.18 52.90 -6.36
CA VAL A 21 0.03 51.75 -7.25
C VAL A 21 0.14 50.51 -6.37
N PRO A 22 -0.72 49.48 -6.53
CA PRO A 22 -0.62 48.26 -5.75
C PRO A 22 0.76 47.62 -5.97
N THR A 23 1.49 47.40 -4.89
CA THR A 23 2.87 46.89 -4.85
C THR A 23 2.98 45.38 -5.07
N LYS A 24 1.86 44.68 -5.25
CA LYS A 24 1.83 43.26 -5.56
C LYS A 24 1.67 43.12 -7.09
N PRO A 25 2.61 42.46 -7.80
CA PRO A 25 2.44 42.18 -9.22
C PRO A 25 1.06 41.53 -9.44
N CYS A 26 0.29 42.02 -10.41
CA CYS A 26 -0.92 41.32 -10.85
C CYS A 26 -0.51 39.99 -11.47
N THR A 27 -0.29 38.96 -10.65
CA THR A 27 -0.22 37.58 -11.12
C THR A 27 -1.63 37.22 -11.56
N ARG A 28 -1.91 37.40 -12.84
CA ARG A 28 -3.14 36.90 -13.46
C ARG A 28 -3.15 35.39 -13.18
N GLY A 29 -4.13 34.93 -12.39
CA GLY A 29 -4.32 33.51 -12.11
C GLY A 29 -4.40 32.69 -13.40
N PRO A 30 -4.24 31.35 -13.33
CA PRO A 30 -4.34 30.52 -14.53
C PRO A 30 -5.67 30.78 -15.24
N PRO A 31 -5.71 30.77 -16.60
CA PRO A 31 -6.97 30.90 -17.32
C PRO A 31 -7.88 29.71 -17.00
N PHE A 32 -9.17 29.98 -16.79
CA PHE A 32 -10.19 29.00 -16.53
C PHE A 32 -11.54 29.43 -17.10
N ASP A 33 -12.36 28.45 -17.44
CA ASP A 33 -13.72 28.66 -17.93
C ASP A 33 -14.73 28.21 -16.87
N HIS A 34 -15.67 29.06 -16.51
CA HIS A 34 -16.78 28.69 -15.63
C HIS A 34 -17.68 27.67 -16.33
N GLN A 35 -17.93 26.53 -15.66
CA GLN A 35 -18.75 25.44 -16.20
C GLN A 35 -20.19 25.49 -15.68
N GLY A 36 -20.43 26.13 -14.53
CA GLY A 36 -21.75 26.27 -13.91
C GLY A 36 -21.80 25.79 -12.47
N CYS A 37 -23.02 25.74 -11.92
CA CYS A 37 -23.30 25.26 -10.58
C CYS A 37 -23.78 23.80 -10.61
N PHE A 38 -23.19 22.94 -9.78
CA PHE A 38 -23.47 21.51 -9.77
C PHE A 38 -23.77 21.02 -8.35
N VAL A 39 -24.56 19.95 -8.24
CA VAL A 39 -24.65 19.21 -6.98
C VAL A 39 -23.26 18.65 -6.63
N SER A 40 -22.72 19.00 -5.46
CA SER A 40 -21.32 18.68 -5.11
C SER A 40 -21.10 17.22 -4.70
N ASN A 41 -22.17 16.53 -4.30
CA ASN A 41 -22.16 15.16 -3.80
C ASN A 41 -23.24 14.33 -4.51
N VAL A 42 -22.85 13.23 -5.17
CA VAL A 42 -23.76 12.29 -5.83
C VAL A 42 -23.54 10.91 -5.21
N ASN A 43 -24.59 10.30 -4.65
CA ASN A 43 -24.52 8.99 -3.98
C ASN A 43 -23.44 8.90 -2.89
N GLY A 44 -23.23 9.97 -2.13
CA GLY A 44 -22.21 10.03 -1.07
C GLY A 44 -20.78 10.23 -1.56
N GLN A 45 -20.57 10.40 -2.87
CA GLN A 45 -19.26 10.69 -3.44
C GLN A 45 -19.16 12.15 -3.90
N LYS A 46 -18.08 12.80 -3.52
CA LYS A 46 -17.73 14.14 -3.97
C LYS A 46 -17.45 14.12 -5.47
N ILE A 47 -17.96 15.11 -6.21
CA ILE A 47 -17.78 15.16 -7.66
C ILE A 47 -16.33 15.48 -8.08
N LEU A 48 -15.52 16.05 -7.18
CA LEU A 48 -14.08 16.29 -7.34
C LEU A 48 -13.37 15.89 -6.04
N SER A 49 -12.51 14.87 -6.09
CA SER A 49 -11.91 14.26 -4.91
C SER A 49 -10.39 14.08 -4.98
N ALA A 50 -9.73 14.53 -6.05
CA ALA A 50 -8.31 14.27 -6.28
C ALA A 50 -7.39 15.07 -5.33
N ALA A 51 -7.78 16.30 -5.00
CA ALA A 51 -7.10 17.14 -4.01
C ALA A 51 -8.05 18.21 -3.49
N SER A 52 -7.83 18.69 -2.26
CA SER A 52 -8.62 19.77 -1.69
C SER A 52 -7.86 20.57 -0.64
N TYR A 53 -8.34 21.78 -0.37
CA TYR A 53 -7.97 22.57 0.79
C TYR A 53 -9.09 23.55 1.14
N ALA A 54 -9.05 24.13 2.34
CA ALA A 54 -9.97 25.18 2.73
C ALA A 54 -9.23 26.44 3.20
N ASP A 55 -9.79 27.61 2.92
CA ASP A 55 -9.18 28.90 3.22
C ASP A 55 -10.26 29.95 3.50
N ASP A 56 -10.08 30.72 4.57
CA ASP A 56 -11.02 31.77 4.97
C ASP A 56 -10.91 33.02 4.09
N ASP A 57 -9.88 33.12 3.24
CA ASP A 57 -9.71 34.15 2.21
C ASP A 57 -9.89 33.57 0.78
N MET A 58 -10.69 32.50 0.64
CA MET A 58 -10.87 31.80 -0.64
C MET A 58 -11.26 32.74 -1.79
N THR A 59 -10.64 32.51 -2.94
CA THR A 59 -10.97 33.14 -4.23
C THR A 59 -10.99 32.08 -5.32
N VAL A 60 -11.74 32.33 -6.40
CA VAL A 60 -11.71 31.48 -7.60
C VAL A 60 -10.28 31.33 -8.12
N GLY A 61 -9.51 32.43 -8.13
CA GLY A 61 -8.12 32.43 -8.61
C GLY A 61 -7.16 31.63 -7.72
N ALA A 62 -7.36 31.61 -6.41
CA ALA A 62 -6.54 30.84 -5.48
C ALA A 62 -6.76 29.34 -5.70
N CYS A 63 -8.02 28.91 -5.75
CA CYS A 63 -8.36 27.52 -6.04
C CYS A 63 -7.85 27.08 -7.42
N ALA A 64 -8.03 27.94 -8.44
CA ALA A 64 -7.50 27.68 -9.77
C ALA A 64 -5.98 27.51 -9.78
N THR A 65 -5.25 28.33 -9.02
CA THR A 65 -3.78 28.24 -8.91
C THR A 65 -3.36 26.95 -8.23
N PHE A 66 -4.03 26.57 -7.14
CA PHE A 66 -3.79 25.31 -6.44
C PHE A 66 -4.00 24.10 -7.36
N CYS A 67 -5.17 23.99 -8.00
CA CYS A 67 -5.49 22.85 -8.86
C CYS A 67 -4.66 22.84 -10.15
N ALA A 68 -4.24 23.99 -10.68
CA ALA A 68 -3.26 24.04 -11.77
C ALA A 68 -1.89 23.50 -11.33
N GLY A 69 -1.46 23.74 -10.09
CA GLY A 69 -0.26 23.14 -9.52
C GLY A 69 -0.35 21.62 -9.33
N LYS A 70 -1.55 21.06 -9.35
CA LYS A 70 -1.82 19.60 -9.35
C LYS A 70 -2.08 19.03 -10.75
N ASN A 71 -1.95 19.86 -11.80
CA ASN A 71 -2.35 19.53 -13.17
C ASN A 71 -3.78 18.97 -13.26
N SER A 72 -4.72 19.45 -12.44
CA SER A 72 -6.10 18.96 -12.47
C SER A 72 -6.92 19.63 -13.58
N LYS A 73 -7.76 18.86 -14.27
CA LYS A 73 -8.61 19.32 -15.38
C LYS A 73 -9.72 20.24 -14.92
N TYR A 74 -10.29 19.96 -13.76
CA TYR A 74 -11.37 20.71 -13.15
C TYR A 74 -11.00 21.14 -11.74
N PHE A 75 -11.58 22.25 -11.34
CA PHE A 75 -11.63 22.66 -9.95
C PHE A 75 -13.00 23.20 -9.63
N GLY A 76 -13.39 23.11 -8.37
CA GLY A 76 -14.65 23.64 -7.90
C GLY A 76 -14.53 24.17 -6.50
N ILE A 77 -15.40 25.11 -6.16
CA ILE A 77 -15.46 25.69 -4.82
C ILE A 77 -16.83 25.42 -4.23
N GLU A 78 -16.83 24.99 -2.98
CA GLU A 78 -18.03 24.79 -2.17
C GLU A 78 -17.96 25.60 -0.87
N TYR A 79 -19.13 25.88 -0.32
CA TYR A 79 -19.29 26.43 1.03
C TYR A 79 -18.55 27.76 1.25
N GLY A 80 -18.27 28.50 0.17
CA GLY A 80 -17.54 29.76 0.20
C GLY A 80 -16.02 29.62 0.38
N ARG A 81 -15.53 28.49 0.93
CA ARG A 81 -14.17 28.38 1.45
C ARG A 81 -13.41 27.12 1.05
N GLU A 82 -14.06 26.15 0.42
CA GLU A 82 -13.47 24.83 0.19
C GLU A 82 -13.18 24.62 -1.29
N CYS A 83 -11.90 24.44 -1.63
CA CYS A 83 -11.44 24.17 -2.98
C CYS A 83 -11.27 22.68 -3.19
N TYR A 84 -11.74 22.17 -4.32
CA TYR A 84 -11.65 20.78 -4.74
C TYR A 84 -11.11 20.68 -6.16
N CYS A 85 -10.26 19.69 -6.44
CA CYS A 85 -9.68 19.41 -7.75
C CYS A 85 -10.06 18.01 -8.24
N GLY A 86 -10.08 17.82 -9.55
CA GLY A 86 -10.24 16.50 -10.15
C GLY A 86 -10.18 16.51 -11.66
N ASP A 87 -10.00 15.33 -12.25
CA ASP A 87 -9.79 15.17 -13.70
C ASP A 87 -11.01 14.64 -14.45
N SER A 88 -11.94 14.04 -13.71
CA SER A 88 -13.21 13.54 -14.19
C SER A 88 -14.36 14.33 -13.56
N LEU A 89 -15.39 14.61 -14.36
CA LEU A 89 -16.68 15.01 -13.83
C LEU A 89 -17.57 13.77 -13.85
N PRO A 90 -17.99 13.24 -12.68
CA PRO A 90 -19.11 12.31 -12.67
C PRO A 90 -20.36 13.01 -13.23
N ALA A 91 -21.39 12.23 -13.59
CA ALA A 91 -22.67 12.73 -14.11
C ALA A 91 -23.49 13.47 -13.03
N ALA A 92 -22.92 14.55 -12.51
CA ALA A 92 -23.52 15.42 -11.52
C ALA A 92 -24.56 16.31 -12.20
N PRO A 93 -25.78 16.43 -11.65
CA PRO A 93 -26.77 17.35 -12.17
C PRO A 93 -26.26 18.79 -12.09
N ALA A 94 -26.26 19.49 -13.23
CA ALA A 94 -26.17 20.93 -13.25
C ALA A 94 -27.48 21.52 -12.66
N VAL A 95 -27.34 22.55 -11.84
CA VAL A 95 -28.47 23.24 -11.20
C VAL A 95 -28.49 24.71 -11.60
N ALA A 96 -29.49 25.46 -11.12
CA ALA A 96 -29.56 26.88 -11.41
C ALA A 96 -28.33 27.60 -10.83
N ALA A 97 -27.74 28.54 -11.59
CA ALA A 97 -26.58 29.30 -11.15
C ALA A 97 -26.80 30.03 -9.81
N SER A 98 -28.06 30.42 -9.53
CA SER A 98 -28.46 31.04 -8.26
C SER A 98 -28.33 30.12 -7.04
N GLU A 99 -28.18 28.81 -7.21
CA GLU A 99 -27.97 27.88 -6.10
C GLU A 99 -26.52 27.92 -5.57
N CYS A 100 -25.56 28.36 -6.39
CA CYS A 100 -24.19 28.66 -5.96
C CYS A 100 -24.12 30.12 -5.49
N SER A 101 -24.78 30.40 -4.36
CA SER A 101 -25.03 31.77 -3.89
C SER A 101 -24.02 32.31 -2.87
N PHE A 102 -23.12 31.48 -2.34
CA PHE A 102 -22.17 31.94 -1.33
C PHE A 102 -21.10 32.80 -2.00
N SER A 103 -20.83 33.97 -1.42
CA SER A 103 -19.75 34.85 -1.89
C SER A 103 -18.40 34.29 -1.47
N CYS A 104 -17.40 34.43 -2.33
CA CYS A 104 -16.01 34.13 -2.00
C CYS A 104 -15.49 35.17 -0.98
N PRO A 105 -15.05 34.78 0.24
CA PRO A 105 -14.57 35.71 1.27
C PRO A 105 -13.45 36.64 0.80
N GLY A 106 -12.48 36.13 0.03
CA GLY A 106 -11.38 36.93 -0.53
C GLY A 106 -11.65 37.48 -1.93
N GLY A 107 -12.77 37.12 -2.56
CA GLY A 107 -13.02 37.30 -4.00
C GLY A 107 -13.97 38.45 -4.35
N GLY A 108 -14.46 39.21 -3.36
CA GLY A 108 -15.41 40.30 -3.58
C GLY A 108 -16.76 39.79 -4.12
N ILE A 109 -17.08 40.09 -5.38
CA ILE A 109 -18.38 39.76 -6.03
C ILE A 109 -18.44 38.33 -6.60
N GLN A 110 -17.36 37.56 -6.49
CA GLN A 110 -17.31 36.18 -6.98
C GLN A 110 -18.17 35.25 -6.12
N THR A 111 -18.79 34.25 -6.75
CA THR A 111 -19.49 33.15 -6.08
C THR A 111 -18.55 31.96 -5.87
N CYS A 112 -18.74 31.25 -4.77
CA CYS A 112 -17.91 30.14 -4.30
C CYS A 112 -18.80 28.99 -3.79
N GLY A 113 -19.74 28.56 -4.63
CA GLY A 113 -20.65 27.45 -4.34
C GLY A 113 -21.75 27.79 -3.33
N ALA A 114 -22.24 26.77 -2.64
CA ALA A 114 -23.11 26.84 -1.45
C ALA A 114 -23.09 25.47 -0.75
N GLY A 115 -23.96 25.23 0.25
CA GLY A 115 -24.14 23.90 0.84
C GLY A 115 -24.59 22.87 -0.21
N ASP A 116 -23.84 21.79 -0.36
CA ASP A 116 -24.02 20.75 -1.39
C ASP A 116 -24.04 21.29 -2.84
N ARG A 117 -23.40 22.45 -3.08
CA ARG A 117 -23.34 23.10 -4.39
C ARG A 117 -21.91 23.51 -4.71
N MET A 118 -21.35 22.85 -5.72
CA MET A 118 -20.03 23.15 -6.24
C MET A 118 -20.16 24.16 -7.38
N ASP A 119 -19.51 25.31 -7.23
CA ASP A 119 -19.29 26.22 -8.36
C ASP A 119 -18.08 25.73 -9.15
N LEU A 120 -18.29 25.24 -10.37
CA LEU A 120 -17.35 24.41 -11.10
C LEU A 120 -16.66 25.16 -12.24
N TYR A 121 -15.37 24.91 -12.42
CA TYR A 121 -14.52 25.56 -13.41
C TYR A 121 -13.62 24.53 -14.12
N ARG A 122 -13.33 24.79 -15.40
CA ARG A 122 -12.34 24.05 -16.19
C ARG A 122 -11.02 24.78 -16.15
N ASN A 123 -9.94 24.06 -15.87
CA ASN A 123 -8.58 24.57 -15.93
C ASN A 123 -8.07 24.56 -17.37
N ASN A 124 -7.84 25.73 -17.97
CA ASN A 124 -7.39 25.84 -19.36
C ASN A 124 -5.87 25.61 -19.52
N ARG A 125 -5.14 25.35 -18.43
CA ARG A 125 -3.75 24.90 -18.44
C ARG A 125 -3.59 23.39 -18.27
N TYR A 126 -4.69 22.66 -18.13
CA TYR A 126 -4.62 21.21 -18.03
C TYR A 126 -3.93 20.61 -19.25
N VAL A 127 -2.92 19.78 -19.00
CA VAL A 127 -2.29 18.96 -20.01
C VAL A 127 -2.60 17.52 -19.66
N ALA A 128 -3.30 16.81 -20.56
CA ALA A 128 -3.60 15.41 -20.36
C ALA A 128 -2.30 14.60 -20.24
N PRO A 129 -2.21 13.64 -19.30
CA PRO A 129 -1.10 12.70 -19.26
C PRO A 129 -0.97 11.99 -20.60
N THR A 130 0.26 11.73 -21.03
CA THR A 130 0.55 11.06 -22.31
C THR A 130 1.55 9.92 -22.09
N PRO A 131 1.61 8.93 -22.98
CA PRO A 131 2.62 7.88 -22.87
C PRO A 131 4.03 8.50 -22.83
N ALA A 132 4.90 7.98 -21.97
CA ALA A 132 6.28 8.43 -21.91
C ALA A 132 6.97 8.31 -23.27
N THR A 133 7.66 9.38 -23.67
CA THR A 133 8.51 9.38 -24.87
C THR A 133 9.87 8.83 -24.49
N LEU A 134 10.19 7.63 -24.98
CA LEU A 134 11.41 6.90 -24.66
C LEU A 134 12.19 6.55 -25.94
N ASP A 135 13.44 6.12 -25.79
CA ASP A 135 14.28 5.61 -26.89
C ASP A 135 13.86 4.20 -27.37
N VAL A 136 12.67 3.76 -26.97
CA VAL A 136 12.00 2.54 -27.42
C VAL A 136 10.62 2.88 -27.98
N PRO A 137 10.13 2.18 -29.02
CA PRO A 137 8.83 2.51 -29.61
C PRO A 137 7.69 2.28 -28.62
N TYR A 138 6.77 3.24 -28.52
CA TYR A 138 5.50 3.04 -27.85
C TYR A 138 4.54 2.29 -28.79
N LEU A 139 3.98 1.16 -28.35
CA LEU A 139 3.13 0.29 -29.18
C LEU A 139 1.63 0.54 -28.99
N GLY A 140 1.24 1.17 -27.89
CA GLY A 140 -0.15 1.51 -27.60
C GLY A 140 -0.65 0.95 -26.28
N CYS A 141 -1.96 1.11 -26.07
CA CYS A 141 -2.72 0.49 -24.99
C CYS A 141 -3.18 -0.92 -25.39
N PHE A 142 -3.11 -1.89 -24.48
CA PHE A 142 -3.52 -3.28 -24.71
C PHE A 142 -4.43 -3.79 -23.60
N VAL A 143 -5.30 -4.74 -23.94
CA VAL A 143 -6.16 -5.44 -22.98
C VAL A 143 -5.31 -6.45 -22.21
N ASP A 144 -5.24 -6.32 -20.88
CA ASP A 144 -4.56 -7.25 -19.98
C ASP A 144 -5.55 -7.95 -19.05
N SER A 145 -6.53 -8.65 -19.64
CA SER A 145 -7.56 -9.40 -18.92
C SER A 145 -7.32 -10.90 -19.04
N GLY A 146 -7.16 -11.61 -17.92
CA GLY A 146 -6.91 -13.05 -17.90
C GLY A 146 -5.41 -13.39 -17.81
N GLU A 147 -4.88 -14.15 -18.77
CA GLU A 147 -3.43 -14.40 -18.84
C GLU A 147 -2.69 -13.10 -19.15
N ARG A 148 -1.65 -12.81 -18.36
CA ARG A 148 -0.88 -11.57 -18.46
C ARG A 148 -0.21 -11.43 -19.83
N VAL A 149 -0.45 -10.29 -20.46
CA VAL A 149 0.11 -9.92 -21.77
C VAL A 149 1.65 -9.88 -21.73
N LEU A 150 2.19 -9.37 -20.63
CA LEU A 150 3.62 -9.34 -20.33
C LEU A 150 3.86 -10.09 -19.01
N PRO A 151 4.09 -11.42 -19.06
CA PRO A 151 3.99 -12.28 -17.88
C PRO A 151 5.30 -12.39 -17.08
N HIS A 152 6.31 -11.56 -17.36
CA HIS A 152 7.65 -11.70 -16.80
C HIS A 152 8.04 -10.50 -15.94
N ASN A 153 8.90 -10.75 -14.94
CA ASN A 153 9.61 -9.74 -14.14
C ASN A 153 8.74 -8.55 -13.70
N LEU A 154 7.74 -8.88 -12.88
CA LEU A 154 6.80 -7.92 -12.32
C LEU A 154 7.46 -7.08 -11.23
N LEU A 155 7.20 -5.78 -11.25
CA LEU A 155 7.62 -4.84 -10.21
C LEU A 155 6.46 -3.91 -9.83
N GLY A 156 6.07 -3.92 -8.56
CA GLY A 156 5.23 -2.88 -7.96
C GLY A 156 6.09 -1.77 -7.34
N ALA A 157 5.77 -0.50 -7.59
CA ALA A 157 6.45 0.62 -6.95
C ALA A 157 5.53 1.84 -6.76
N ASP A 158 5.61 2.48 -5.58
CA ASP A 158 4.85 3.71 -5.28
C ASP A 158 5.36 4.95 -6.05
N ASP A 159 6.53 4.85 -6.67
CA ASP A 159 7.15 5.86 -7.53
C ASP A 159 7.34 5.34 -8.98
N MET A 160 6.44 4.47 -9.45
CA MET A 160 6.52 3.90 -10.79
C MET A 160 6.52 4.96 -11.89
N THR A 161 7.41 4.81 -12.86
CA THR A 161 7.42 5.55 -14.14
C THR A 161 7.70 4.59 -15.29
N ALA A 162 7.38 4.98 -16.52
CA ALA A 162 7.72 4.15 -17.68
C ALA A 162 9.24 3.96 -17.84
N GLU A 163 10.05 4.97 -17.51
CA GLU A 163 11.53 4.86 -17.50
C GLU A 163 12.02 3.85 -16.46
N LYS A 164 11.41 3.85 -15.26
CA LYS A 164 11.74 2.91 -14.20
C LYS A 164 11.43 1.48 -14.64
N CYS A 165 10.28 1.29 -15.27
CA CYS A 165 9.89 0.00 -15.82
C CYS A 165 10.80 -0.43 -16.97
N ALA A 166 11.14 0.47 -17.90
CA ALA A 166 12.08 0.20 -18.99
C ALA A 166 13.44 -0.27 -18.48
N ALA A 167 13.97 0.39 -17.43
CA ALA A 167 15.24 0.01 -16.81
C ALA A 167 15.16 -1.38 -16.15
N HIS A 168 14.06 -1.64 -15.43
CA HIS A 168 13.79 -2.93 -14.80
C HIS A 168 13.70 -4.06 -15.84
N CYS A 169 13.07 -3.80 -16.98
CA CYS A 169 12.87 -4.76 -18.07
C CYS A 169 14.00 -4.74 -19.13
N SER A 170 15.19 -4.24 -18.82
CA SER A 170 16.30 -4.07 -19.79
C SER A 170 16.80 -5.38 -20.46
N GLY A 171 16.41 -6.55 -19.94
CA GLY A 171 16.67 -7.87 -20.54
C GLY A 171 15.53 -8.44 -21.38
N PHE A 172 14.39 -7.76 -21.48
CA PHE A 172 13.19 -8.22 -22.19
C PHE A 172 12.94 -7.41 -23.45
N SER A 173 12.25 -8.03 -24.41
CA SER A 173 11.92 -7.35 -25.67
C SER A 173 10.87 -6.25 -25.49
N TYR A 174 9.94 -6.43 -24.55
CA TYR A 174 8.83 -5.53 -24.27
C TYR A 174 8.73 -5.27 -22.78
N PHE A 175 8.19 -4.09 -22.45
CA PHE A 175 7.71 -3.80 -21.11
C PHE A 175 6.42 -3.01 -21.17
N GLY A 176 5.70 -3.02 -20.07
CA GLY A 176 4.48 -2.24 -19.93
C GLY A 176 4.20 -1.89 -18.48
N VAL A 177 3.36 -0.87 -18.33
CA VAL A 177 2.95 -0.36 -17.02
C VAL A 177 1.43 -0.43 -16.89
N GLU A 178 0.96 -0.86 -15.72
CA GLU A 178 -0.45 -1.01 -15.37
C GLU A 178 -0.76 -0.37 -14.02
N PHE A 179 -2.03 -0.02 -13.83
CA PHE A 179 -2.60 0.38 -12.54
C PHE A 179 -1.88 1.55 -11.83
N GLY A 180 -1.15 2.37 -12.58
CA GLY A 180 -0.37 3.50 -12.07
C GLY A 180 0.93 3.12 -11.33
N ARG A 181 1.12 1.85 -10.94
CA ARG A 181 2.19 1.42 -10.02
C ARG A 181 2.90 0.13 -10.40
N GLU A 182 2.40 -0.58 -11.40
CA GLU A 182 2.85 -1.92 -11.74
C GLU A 182 3.64 -1.87 -13.05
N CYS A 183 4.70 -2.66 -13.10
CA CYS A 183 5.57 -2.84 -14.25
C CYS A 183 5.63 -4.31 -14.60
N PHE A 184 5.59 -4.59 -15.89
CA PHE A 184 5.58 -5.93 -16.47
C PHE A 184 6.55 -6.00 -17.63
N CYS A 185 7.22 -7.13 -17.77
CA CYS A 185 8.16 -7.40 -18.85
C CYS A 185 7.68 -8.59 -19.69
N GLY A 186 8.11 -8.68 -20.96
CA GLY A 186 7.78 -9.81 -21.80
C GLY A 186 8.62 -9.87 -23.08
N ASP A 187 8.67 -11.04 -23.70
CA ASP A 187 9.41 -11.24 -24.95
C ASP A 187 8.51 -11.42 -26.17
N VAL A 188 7.20 -11.48 -25.95
CA VAL A 188 6.20 -11.64 -27.00
C VAL A 188 5.44 -10.34 -27.18
N ALA A 189 5.32 -9.90 -28.43
CA ALA A 189 4.57 -8.70 -28.76
C ALA A 189 3.08 -8.88 -28.42
N PRO A 190 2.45 -7.90 -27.75
CA PRO A 190 1.02 -7.95 -27.50
C PRO A 190 0.21 -7.78 -28.80
N THR A 191 -0.96 -8.41 -28.88
CA THR A 191 -1.78 -8.42 -30.12
C THR A 191 -3.16 -7.77 -29.97
N HIS A 192 -3.69 -7.67 -28.75
CA HIS A 192 -5.05 -7.18 -28.48
C HIS A 192 -5.01 -5.71 -28.04
N GLN A 193 -4.95 -4.80 -29.02
CA GLN A 193 -4.97 -3.36 -28.76
C GLN A 193 -6.31 -2.92 -28.14
N ALA A 194 -6.23 -2.03 -27.17
CA ALA A 194 -7.35 -1.29 -26.61
C ALA A 194 -7.30 0.17 -27.08
N PRO A 195 -8.42 0.91 -27.04
CA PRO A 195 -8.41 2.36 -27.23
C PRO A 195 -7.46 3.04 -26.25
N GLU A 196 -6.65 4.00 -26.73
CA GLU A 196 -5.71 4.78 -25.89
C GLU A 196 -6.38 5.42 -24.67
N SER A 197 -7.65 5.81 -24.79
CA SER A 197 -8.43 6.38 -23.69
C SER A 197 -8.70 5.42 -22.54
N GLU A 198 -8.53 4.10 -22.72
CA GLU A 198 -8.71 3.10 -21.68
C GLU A 198 -7.47 2.96 -20.79
N CYS A 199 -6.28 3.34 -21.27
CA CYS A 199 -5.06 3.46 -20.46
C CYS A 199 -4.94 4.89 -19.89
N SER A 200 -5.74 5.20 -18.87
CA SER A 200 -5.94 6.57 -18.39
C SER A 200 -5.34 6.88 -17.02
N PHE A 201 -4.77 5.89 -16.33
CA PHE A 201 -4.23 6.08 -14.99
C PHE A 201 -2.88 6.79 -15.08
N PRO A 202 -2.66 7.87 -14.31
CA PRO A 202 -1.34 8.49 -14.23
C PRO A 202 -0.34 7.56 -13.53
N CYS A 203 0.93 7.62 -13.95
CA CYS A 203 2.01 6.95 -13.24
C CYS A 203 2.23 7.57 -11.85
N ALA A 204 2.41 6.73 -10.82
CA ALA A 204 2.57 7.19 -9.44
C ALA A 204 3.83 8.05 -9.25
N GLY A 205 4.93 7.71 -9.90
CA GLY A 205 6.18 8.47 -9.89
C GLY A 205 6.22 9.66 -10.84
N ASN A 206 5.34 9.71 -11.84
CA ASN A 206 5.24 10.83 -12.78
C ASN A 206 3.81 11.01 -13.32
N PRO A 207 2.99 11.88 -12.71
CA PRO A 207 1.60 12.08 -13.11
C PRO A 207 1.40 12.68 -14.51
N SER A 208 2.47 13.11 -15.19
CA SER A 208 2.39 13.57 -16.59
C SER A 208 2.42 12.40 -17.59
N GLN A 209 2.69 11.19 -17.11
CA GLN A 209 2.71 9.95 -17.89
C GLN A 209 1.49 9.09 -17.60
N VAL A 210 1.05 8.30 -18.58
CA VAL A 210 0.05 7.23 -18.36
C VAL A 210 0.73 5.89 -18.06
N CYS A 211 0.16 5.16 -17.09
CA CYS A 211 0.57 3.85 -16.60
C CYS A 211 -0.64 2.92 -16.50
N GLY A 212 -1.28 2.69 -17.65
CA GLY A 212 -2.35 1.73 -17.84
C GLY A 212 -3.68 2.16 -17.25
N ALA A 213 -4.49 1.18 -16.86
CA ALA A 213 -5.65 1.26 -15.98
C ALA A 213 -5.94 -0.16 -15.46
N GLY A 214 -7.08 -0.42 -14.83
CA GLY A 214 -7.46 -1.80 -14.52
C GLY A 214 -7.63 -2.65 -15.78
N GLU A 215 -6.90 -3.77 -15.86
CA GLU A 215 -6.88 -4.69 -17.01
C GLU A 215 -6.42 -4.02 -18.32
N ARG A 216 -5.63 -2.95 -18.23
CA ARG A 216 -5.17 -2.16 -19.39
C ARG A 216 -3.73 -1.75 -19.24
N ILE A 217 -2.88 -2.19 -20.14
CA ILE A 217 -1.44 -1.99 -20.07
C ILE A 217 -0.94 -1.09 -21.21
N ASN A 218 -0.17 -0.05 -20.90
CA ASN A 218 0.60 0.67 -21.91
C ASN A 218 1.88 -0.14 -22.21
N VAL A 219 2.21 -0.40 -23.47
CA VAL A 219 3.37 -1.24 -23.83
C VAL A 219 4.36 -0.50 -24.73
N TRP A 220 5.65 -0.71 -24.48
CA TRP A 220 6.77 -0.27 -25.31
C TRP A 220 7.61 -1.46 -25.77
N GLY A 221 8.26 -1.30 -26.92
CA GLY A 221 9.18 -2.25 -27.52
C GLY A 221 9.02 -2.35 -29.05
N PRO A 222 9.80 -3.21 -29.72
CA PRO A 222 10.89 -4.00 -29.15
C PRO A 222 12.08 -3.12 -28.73
N SER A 223 12.73 -3.47 -27.63
CA SER A 223 13.98 -2.82 -27.18
C SER A 223 15.15 -3.15 -28.12
N PRO A 224 16.00 -2.18 -28.50
CA PRO A 224 17.10 -2.42 -29.44
C PRO A 224 18.19 -3.36 -28.89
N SER A 225 18.26 -3.57 -27.57
CA SER A 225 19.24 -4.44 -26.91
C SER A 225 18.85 -5.92 -26.87
N SER A 226 17.60 -6.29 -27.19
CA SER A 226 17.13 -7.69 -27.14
C SER A 226 17.35 -8.42 -28.47
N SER A 227 18.62 -8.48 -28.91
CA SER A 227 19.05 -9.42 -29.95
C SER A 227 19.42 -10.77 -29.33
N SER A 228 18.47 -11.40 -28.63
CA SER A 228 18.58 -12.80 -28.23
C SER A 228 17.35 -13.56 -28.72
N THR A 229 17.47 -14.05 -29.95
CA THR A 229 16.61 -15.09 -30.51
C THR A 229 16.82 -16.38 -29.70
N THR A 230 16.14 -16.49 -28.58
CA THR A 230 15.72 -17.80 -28.06
C THR A 230 14.21 -17.81 -28.11
N SER A 231 13.71 -18.15 -29.31
CA SER A 231 12.37 -18.69 -29.46
C SER A 231 12.36 -20.03 -28.71
N SER A 232 12.12 -19.97 -27.40
CA SER A 232 11.81 -21.14 -26.61
C SER A 232 10.36 -21.48 -26.94
N THR A 233 10.15 -22.31 -27.95
CA THR A 233 8.98 -23.18 -27.98
C THR A 233 9.05 -24.03 -26.73
N ILE A 234 8.41 -23.58 -25.65
CA ILE A 234 8.15 -24.42 -24.48
C ILE A 234 7.08 -25.42 -24.96
N PRO A 235 7.38 -26.73 -25.04
CA PRO A 235 6.30 -27.70 -25.15
C PRO A 235 5.43 -27.52 -23.91
N SER A 236 4.11 -27.47 -24.10
CA SER A 236 3.12 -27.56 -23.02
C SER A 236 3.47 -28.78 -22.16
N ALA A 237 4.25 -28.53 -21.11
CA ALA A 237 4.65 -29.50 -20.13
C ALA A 237 3.65 -29.36 -19.00
N THR A 238 3.13 -30.49 -18.55
CA THR A 238 2.31 -30.58 -17.35
C THR A 238 3.00 -29.81 -16.22
N PRO A 239 2.32 -28.88 -15.54
CA PRO A 239 2.93 -28.06 -14.52
C PRO A 239 3.49 -28.97 -13.42
N VAL A 240 4.81 -28.89 -13.24
CA VAL A 240 5.54 -29.72 -12.28
C VAL A 240 5.59 -28.97 -10.96
N ALA A 241 5.31 -29.67 -9.85
CA ALA A 241 5.45 -29.13 -8.52
C ALA A 241 6.87 -28.54 -8.30
N PRO A 242 7.00 -27.40 -7.59
CA PRO A 242 8.30 -26.89 -7.20
C PRO A 242 9.13 -27.95 -6.47
N GLY A 243 10.44 -27.90 -6.67
CA GLY A 243 11.37 -28.70 -5.89
C GLY A 243 11.40 -28.28 -4.43
N ASN A 244 12.05 -29.08 -3.59
CA ASN A 244 12.26 -28.73 -2.18
C ASN A 244 13.20 -27.53 -2.05
N VAL A 245 12.95 -26.71 -1.04
CA VAL A 245 13.70 -25.48 -0.73
C VAL A 245 14.36 -25.69 0.62
N GLY A 246 15.61 -26.15 0.61
CA GLY A 246 16.28 -26.57 1.85
C GLY A 246 15.49 -27.67 2.58
N PRO A 247 15.10 -27.49 3.85
CA PRO A 247 14.34 -28.47 4.62
C PRO A 247 12.82 -28.45 4.32
N TYR A 248 12.35 -27.55 3.45
CA TYR A 248 10.92 -27.40 3.18
C TYR A 248 10.51 -28.11 1.88
N GLU A 249 9.39 -28.82 1.94
CA GLU A 249 8.73 -29.51 0.83
C GLU A 249 7.52 -28.70 0.37
N TYR A 250 7.25 -28.68 -0.94
CA TYR A 250 6.05 -28.05 -1.47
C TYR A 250 4.79 -28.77 -0.98
N LYS A 251 3.87 -28.02 -0.36
CA LYS A 251 2.61 -28.56 0.19
C LYS A 251 1.42 -28.28 -0.72
N GLY A 252 1.46 -27.20 -1.49
CA GLY A 252 0.42 -26.91 -2.48
C GLY A 252 0.23 -25.43 -2.78
N CYS A 253 -0.71 -25.16 -3.68
CA CYS A 253 -1.23 -23.83 -3.95
C CYS A 253 -2.51 -23.64 -3.13
N TYR A 254 -2.58 -22.63 -2.27
CA TYR A 254 -3.70 -22.38 -1.37
C TYR A 254 -4.35 -21.02 -1.64
N THR A 255 -5.63 -20.89 -1.33
CA THR A 255 -6.32 -19.59 -1.35
C THR A 255 -5.82 -18.68 -0.23
N ASP A 256 -5.51 -17.43 -0.56
CA ASP A 256 -5.05 -16.42 0.42
C ASP A 256 -5.82 -15.13 0.17
N ARG A 257 -6.84 -14.79 0.96
CA ARG A 257 -7.80 -13.72 0.55
C ARG A 257 -7.99 -12.66 1.62
N GLY A 258 -7.61 -11.42 1.31
CA GLY A 258 -7.86 -10.27 2.20
C GLY A 258 -7.25 -10.51 3.59
N ASP A 259 -8.05 -10.36 4.65
CA ASP A 259 -7.62 -10.61 6.04
C ASP A 259 -7.48 -12.12 6.38
N ASN A 260 -7.86 -13.02 5.48
CA ASN A 260 -7.85 -14.47 5.68
C ASN A 260 -6.63 -15.12 5.03
N HIS A 261 -5.46 -14.96 5.67
CA HIS A 261 -4.22 -15.59 5.24
C HIS A 261 -4.15 -17.07 5.62
N SER A 262 -3.68 -17.90 4.69
CA SER A 262 -3.37 -19.32 4.84
C SER A 262 -2.25 -19.56 5.85
N LEU A 263 -1.33 -18.61 5.99
CA LEU A 263 -0.25 -18.62 6.98
C LEU A 263 -0.28 -17.28 7.76
N THR A 264 -0.45 -17.37 9.07
CA THR A 264 -0.76 -16.23 9.95
C THR A 264 0.43 -15.76 10.80
N GLY A 265 1.63 -16.24 10.50
CA GLY A 265 2.86 -15.86 11.19
C GLY A 265 3.47 -14.55 10.66
N ARG A 266 4.80 -14.47 10.67
CA ARG A 266 5.52 -13.27 10.18
C ARG A 266 5.38 -13.10 8.67
N VAL A 267 5.40 -11.84 8.23
CA VAL A 267 5.31 -11.46 6.82
C VAL A 267 6.49 -10.56 6.44
N GLU A 268 7.01 -10.72 5.22
CA GLU A 268 8.05 -9.86 4.63
C GLU A 268 7.72 -9.53 3.16
N TYR A 269 7.98 -8.30 2.75
CA TYR A 269 7.75 -7.81 1.38
C TYR A 269 9.09 -7.42 0.76
N LEU A 270 9.51 -8.15 -0.28
CA LEU A 270 10.76 -7.88 -1.02
C LEU A 270 10.51 -7.95 -2.52
N PRO A 271 10.79 -6.88 -3.29
CA PRO A 271 10.63 -6.90 -4.75
C PRO A 271 11.41 -8.01 -5.46
N ASP A 272 12.53 -8.45 -4.87
CA ASP A 272 13.40 -9.49 -5.41
C ASP A 272 13.22 -10.84 -4.67
N MET A 273 11.99 -11.18 -4.27
CA MET A 273 11.68 -12.41 -3.54
C MET A 273 12.07 -13.67 -4.33
N THR A 274 12.57 -14.69 -3.61
CA THR A 274 12.74 -16.07 -4.11
C THR A 274 12.22 -17.04 -3.05
N HIS A 275 12.03 -18.29 -3.42
CA HIS A 275 11.73 -19.37 -2.47
C HIS A 275 12.78 -19.43 -1.36
N GLU A 276 14.07 -19.35 -1.70
CA GLU A 276 15.17 -19.43 -0.73
C GLU A 276 15.19 -18.25 0.23
N LYS A 277 14.87 -17.04 -0.26
CA LYS A 277 14.79 -15.86 0.61
C LYS A 277 13.65 -15.99 1.61
N CYS A 278 12.46 -16.38 1.14
CA CYS A 278 11.33 -16.58 2.03
C CYS A 278 11.57 -17.72 3.03
N ALA A 279 12.13 -18.84 2.56
CA ALA A 279 12.53 -19.95 3.41
C ALA A 279 13.53 -19.51 4.48
N ALA A 280 14.58 -18.77 4.12
CA ALA A 280 15.59 -18.29 5.07
C ALA A 280 15.01 -17.29 6.09
N PHE A 281 14.09 -16.42 5.66
CA PHE A 281 13.37 -15.52 6.55
C PHE A 281 12.53 -16.29 7.57
N CYS A 282 11.71 -17.24 7.12
CA CYS A 282 10.85 -18.03 8.00
C CYS A 282 11.64 -19.00 8.89
N ASP A 283 12.73 -19.60 8.39
CA ASP A 283 13.59 -20.50 9.16
C ASP A 283 14.39 -19.76 10.25
N ARG A 284 14.75 -18.49 10.03
CA ARG A 284 15.35 -17.63 11.08
C ARG A 284 14.45 -17.54 12.33
N TYR A 285 13.14 -17.56 12.13
CA TYR A 285 12.15 -17.57 13.21
C TYR A 285 11.54 -18.95 13.44
N SER A 286 12.18 -19.99 12.89
CA SER A 286 11.85 -21.40 13.05
C SER A 286 10.41 -21.79 12.66
N TYR A 287 9.77 -21.04 11.76
CA TYR A 287 8.46 -21.42 11.26
C TYR A 287 8.53 -22.73 10.44
N PRO A 288 7.67 -23.72 10.72
CA PRO A 288 7.62 -24.97 9.96
C PRO A 288 7.03 -24.81 8.56
N PHE A 289 6.34 -23.69 8.28
CA PHE A 289 5.82 -23.36 6.95
C PHE A 289 6.29 -21.98 6.51
N PHE A 290 6.52 -21.85 5.21
CA PHE A 290 6.57 -20.57 4.52
C PHE A 290 5.68 -20.62 3.29
N GLY A 291 5.26 -19.46 2.81
CA GLY A 291 4.45 -19.29 1.62
C GLY A 291 4.89 -18.04 0.88
N VAL A 292 4.79 -18.09 -0.45
CA VAL A 292 5.11 -16.96 -1.32
C VAL A 292 3.91 -16.58 -2.17
N GLU A 293 3.64 -15.28 -2.26
CA GLU A 293 2.51 -14.70 -3.00
C GLU A 293 2.96 -13.47 -3.80
N TYR A 294 2.24 -13.18 -4.87
CA TYR A 294 2.34 -11.96 -5.65
C TYR A 294 3.77 -11.67 -6.17
N GLY A 295 4.59 -12.71 -6.32
CA GLY A 295 5.97 -12.57 -6.79
C GLY A 295 6.94 -11.91 -5.80
N SER A 296 6.46 -11.18 -4.79
CA SER A 296 7.25 -10.33 -3.89
C SER A 296 6.94 -10.49 -2.41
N GLN A 297 5.96 -11.30 -2.04
CA GLN A 297 5.48 -11.41 -0.66
C GLN A 297 5.86 -12.77 -0.06
N CYS A 298 6.25 -12.76 1.21
CA CYS A 298 6.61 -13.95 1.97
C CYS A 298 5.78 -14.00 3.26
N PHE A 299 5.16 -15.14 3.52
CA PHE A 299 4.33 -15.42 4.69
C PHE A 299 4.88 -16.62 5.42
N CYS A 300 5.01 -16.55 6.73
CA CYS A 300 5.43 -17.67 7.57
C CYS A 300 4.23 -18.23 8.33
N GLY A 301 4.27 -19.50 8.71
CA GLY A 301 3.19 -20.09 9.52
C GLY A 301 3.64 -21.29 10.34
N ILE A 302 2.93 -21.51 11.44
CA ILE A 302 3.11 -22.71 12.28
C ILE A 302 2.24 -23.89 11.81
N ARG A 303 1.22 -23.59 11.00
CA ARG A 303 0.32 -24.51 10.33
C ARG A 303 -0.26 -23.81 9.11
N ILE A 304 -0.84 -24.60 8.22
CA ILE A 304 -1.75 -24.10 7.19
C ILE A 304 -3.12 -23.96 7.86
N GLU A 305 -3.71 -22.77 7.82
CA GLU A 305 -4.99 -22.49 8.47
C GLU A 305 -6.15 -23.29 7.84
N ASP A 306 -7.16 -23.66 8.62
CA ASP A 306 -8.29 -24.50 8.17
C ASP A 306 -9.15 -23.82 7.09
N ILE A 307 -9.04 -22.49 6.98
CA ILE A 307 -9.69 -21.67 5.95
C ILE A 307 -8.98 -21.75 4.59
N ALA A 308 -7.78 -22.32 4.51
CA ALA A 308 -6.99 -22.41 3.30
C ALA A 308 -7.47 -23.57 2.41
N GLU A 309 -8.03 -23.25 1.25
CA GLU A 309 -8.47 -24.26 0.29
C GLU A 309 -7.36 -24.58 -0.70
N LEU A 310 -7.06 -25.87 -0.90
CA LEU A 310 -6.11 -26.34 -1.90
C LEU A 310 -6.64 -26.07 -3.32
N ARG A 311 -5.79 -25.51 -4.18
CA ARG A 311 -6.08 -25.11 -5.56
C ARG A 311 -5.19 -25.85 -6.56
N PRO A 312 -5.61 -25.93 -7.83
CA PRO A 312 -4.73 -26.35 -8.92
C PRO A 312 -3.42 -25.55 -8.90
N ILE A 313 -2.30 -26.24 -9.15
CA ILE A 313 -0.96 -25.64 -9.11
C ILE A 313 -0.81 -24.49 -10.12
N GLU A 314 -1.58 -24.55 -11.21
CA GLU A 314 -1.65 -23.54 -12.27
C GLU A 314 -2.20 -22.20 -11.80
N GLU A 315 -2.94 -22.18 -10.68
CA GLU A 315 -3.41 -20.93 -10.08
C GLU A 315 -2.29 -20.22 -9.29
N CYS A 316 -1.15 -20.88 -9.03
CA CYS A 316 0.03 -20.28 -8.43
C CYS A 316 1.13 -20.07 -9.50
N ALA A 317 0.81 -19.34 -10.57
CA ALA A 317 1.65 -19.26 -11.76
C ALA A 317 2.54 -18.00 -11.83
N MET A 318 2.38 -17.04 -10.92
CA MET A 318 3.18 -15.83 -10.88
C MET A 318 4.65 -16.17 -10.61
N THR A 319 5.57 -15.59 -11.38
CA THR A 319 7.01 -15.80 -11.16
C THR A 319 7.51 -15.01 -9.96
N CYS A 320 8.50 -15.53 -9.25
CA CYS A 320 9.19 -14.79 -8.20
C CYS A 320 9.96 -13.59 -8.78
N GLY A 321 10.03 -12.48 -8.04
CA GLY A 321 10.70 -11.25 -8.49
C GLY A 321 12.22 -11.33 -8.49
N GLY A 322 12.82 -12.22 -7.68
CA GLY A 322 14.26 -12.46 -7.62
C GLY A 322 14.78 -13.65 -8.41
N ASP A 323 13.91 -14.59 -8.78
CA ASP A 323 14.22 -15.76 -9.61
C ASP A 323 13.00 -16.17 -10.46
N HIS A 324 13.00 -15.78 -11.73
CA HIS A 324 11.88 -16.05 -12.64
C HIS A 324 11.73 -17.50 -13.06
N SER A 325 12.68 -18.38 -12.70
CA SER A 325 12.51 -19.83 -12.86
C SER A 325 11.57 -20.42 -11.82
N GLN A 326 11.31 -19.69 -10.73
CA GLN A 326 10.45 -20.10 -9.62
C GLN A 326 9.06 -19.47 -9.71
N LYS A 327 8.07 -20.13 -9.09
CA LYS A 327 6.68 -19.67 -9.00
C LYS A 327 6.33 -19.24 -7.58
N CYS A 328 5.93 -17.98 -7.41
CA CYS A 328 5.67 -17.34 -6.12
C CYS A 328 4.19 -16.95 -5.98
N GLY A 329 3.30 -17.94 -6.05
CA GLY A 329 1.87 -17.74 -5.87
C GLY A 329 1.20 -17.06 -7.07
N ASP A 330 0.14 -16.30 -6.80
CA ASP A 330 -0.56 -15.41 -7.73
C ASP A 330 -1.50 -14.48 -6.93
N ALA A 331 -2.37 -13.70 -7.56
CA ALA A 331 -3.40 -12.94 -6.87
C ALA A 331 -4.35 -13.86 -6.07
N ASP A 332 -4.40 -13.63 -4.77
CA ASP A 332 -5.11 -14.42 -3.78
C ASP A 332 -4.67 -15.91 -3.72
N ARG A 333 -3.41 -16.19 -4.02
CA ARG A 333 -2.88 -17.57 -4.17
C ARG A 333 -1.50 -17.68 -3.56
N LEU A 334 -1.41 -18.45 -2.47
CA LEU A 334 -0.16 -18.70 -1.75
C LEU A 334 0.44 -20.05 -2.16
N SER A 335 1.67 -20.05 -2.65
CA SER A 335 2.45 -21.28 -2.81
C SER A 335 3.10 -21.65 -1.50
N VAL A 336 2.61 -22.71 -0.84
CA VAL A 336 3.03 -23.09 0.52
C VAL A 336 4.05 -24.22 0.49
N PHE A 337 5.08 -24.07 1.31
CA PHE A 337 6.12 -25.04 1.60
C PHE A 337 6.16 -25.33 3.09
N GLY A 338 6.44 -26.56 3.47
CA GLY A 338 6.46 -26.99 4.87
C GLY A 338 7.53 -28.05 5.13
N LYS A 339 8.08 -28.08 6.34
CA LYS A 339 8.99 -29.15 6.76
C LYS A 339 8.26 -30.52 6.69
N PRO A 340 9.00 -31.65 6.57
CA PRO A 340 8.39 -32.98 6.48
C PRO A 340 7.51 -33.30 7.69
N GLU A 341 6.42 -34.05 7.47
CA GLU A 341 5.60 -34.54 8.58
C GLU A 341 6.45 -35.40 9.51
N GLY A 342 6.52 -35.00 10.78
CA GLY A 342 7.40 -35.62 11.78
C GLY A 342 8.61 -34.77 12.18
N SER A 343 8.86 -33.62 11.55
CA SER A 343 9.51 -32.53 12.29
C SER A 343 8.49 -32.04 13.32
N SER A 344 8.66 -32.41 14.59
CA SER A 344 7.64 -32.18 15.63
C SER A 344 7.14 -30.74 15.59
N ASN A 345 5.82 -30.56 15.40
CA ASN A 345 5.19 -29.28 15.66
C ASN A 345 5.63 -28.82 17.06
N PRO A 346 5.92 -27.54 17.24
CA PRO A 346 6.29 -27.04 18.54
C PRO A 346 5.20 -27.39 19.57
N VAL A 347 5.62 -27.89 20.72
CA VAL A 347 4.72 -28.32 21.79
C VAL A 347 5.04 -27.58 23.07
N ASN A 348 4.08 -27.53 23.98
CA ASN A 348 4.39 -27.35 25.39
C ASN A 348 4.86 -28.70 25.92
N PRO A 349 6.13 -28.87 26.35
CA PRO A 349 6.53 -30.09 27.06
C PRO A 349 5.54 -30.38 28.18
N PRO A 350 4.94 -31.58 28.28
CA PRO A 350 3.99 -31.88 29.35
C PRO A 350 4.61 -31.71 30.74
N THR A 351 5.92 -31.96 30.85
CA THR A 351 6.71 -31.74 32.05
C THR A 351 8.05 -31.10 31.69
N ALA A 352 8.58 -30.28 32.61
CA ALA A 352 9.91 -29.70 32.54
C ALA A 352 10.51 -29.68 33.95
N GLY A 353 11.46 -30.59 34.21
CA GLY A 353 11.97 -30.82 35.55
C GLY A 353 10.88 -31.32 36.51
N LEU A 354 10.61 -30.56 37.58
CA LEU A 354 9.59 -30.89 38.59
C LEU A 354 8.20 -30.33 38.24
N TYR A 355 8.10 -29.51 37.20
CA TYR A 355 6.88 -28.80 36.86
C TYR A 355 6.12 -29.50 35.73
N SER A 356 4.80 -29.34 35.73
CA SER A 356 3.89 -29.75 34.66
C SER A 356 3.32 -28.52 33.95
N TYR A 357 3.09 -28.63 32.64
CA TYR A 357 2.46 -27.55 31.88
C TYR A 357 1.05 -27.28 32.40
N LYS A 358 0.73 -26.01 32.65
CA LYS A 358 -0.56 -25.56 33.16
C LYS A 358 -1.48 -25.09 32.03
N SER A 359 -1.14 -23.96 31.40
CA SER A 359 -1.86 -23.36 30.25
C SER A 359 -1.16 -22.09 29.77
N CYS A 360 -1.65 -21.52 28.67
CA CYS A 360 -1.36 -20.14 28.28
C CYS A 360 -1.97 -19.13 29.26
N TRP A 361 -1.27 -18.02 29.52
CA TRP A 361 -1.63 -17.02 30.54
C TRP A 361 -1.35 -15.59 30.07
N THR A 362 -2.16 -14.63 30.50
CA THR A 362 -1.96 -13.20 30.21
C THR A 362 -0.84 -12.63 31.08
N ASP A 363 0.12 -11.92 30.50
CA ASP A 363 1.19 -11.25 31.24
C ASP A 363 1.37 -9.80 30.81
N LYS A 364 1.03 -8.83 31.66
CA LYS A 364 1.14 -7.41 31.29
C LYS A 364 2.35 -6.79 31.94
N VAL A 365 3.05 -5.91 31.22
CA VAL A 365 4.25 -5.24 31.73
C VAL A 365 4.01 -4.46 33.04
N ASP A 366 2.83 -3.85 33.19
CA ASP A 366 2.43 -3.11 34.40
C ASP A 366 1.84 -4.00 35.51
N GLN A 367 1.59 -5.27 35.22
CA GLN A 367 1.01 -6.25 36.14
C GLN A 367 1.49 -7.67 35.79
N ARG A 368 2.77 -7.94 36.04
CA ARG A 368 3.39 -9.24 35.78
C ARG A 368 2.73 -10.35 36.59
N SER A 369 2.59 -11.51 35.95
CA SER A 369 1.94 -12.71 36.49
C SER A 369 2.84 -13.44 37.47
N LEU A 370 4.15 -13.39 37.22
CA LEU A 370 5.22 -13.91 38.07
C LEU A 370 6.19 -12.76 38.33
N THR A 371 6.55 -12.51 39.60
CA THR A 371 7.15 -11.23 40.02
C THR A 371 8.47 -11.37 40.75
N GLU A 372 8.91 -12.60 41.03
CA GLU A 372 9.95 -12.84 42.02
C GLU A 372 11.36 -12.92 41.45
N SER A 373 11.56 -13.67 40.36
CA SER A 373 12.87 -13.84 39.73
C SER A 373 12.70 -14.03 38.23
N ASP A 374 13.65 -13.54 37.43
CA ASP A 374 13.58 -13.61 35.98
C ASP A 374 14.98 -13.57 35.36
N TYR A 375 15.10 -14.06 34.12
CA TYR A 375 16.27 -13.83 33.28
C TYR A 375 15.92 -13.95 31.80
N ARG A 376 16.83 -13.46 30.95
CA ARG A 376 16.74 -13.57 29.49
C ARG A 376 17.92 -14.33 28.92
N SER A 377 17.68 -15.13 27.89
CA SER A 377 18.73 -15.88 27.21
C SER A 377 18.40 -16.10 25.73
N PRO A 378 19.34 -15.82 24.81
CA PRO A 378 19.16 -16.16 23.40
C PRO A 378 19.07 -17.67 23.15
N ASP A 379 19.43 -18.49 24.15
CA ASP A 379 19.34 -19.95 24.12
C ASP A 379 18.23 -20.46 25.06
N MET A 380 17.18 -19.67 25.32
CA MET A 380 16.09 -20.06 26.23
C MET A 380 15.37 -21.34 25.78
N THR A 381 15.18 -22.29 26.70
CA THR A 381 14.27 -23.43 26.54
C THR A 381 13.32 -23.51 27.73
N VAL A 382 12.24 -24.28 27.59
CA VAL A 382 11.34 -24.54 28.72
C VAL A 382 12.11 -25.19 29.88
N GLU A 383 13.01 -26.13 29.58
CA GLU A 383 13.83 -26.81 30.59
C GLU A 383 14.86 -25.89 31.26
N SER A 384 15.47 -24.94 30.53
CA SER A 384 16.43 -24.01 31.13
C SER A 384 15.73 -23.04 32.10
N CYS A 385 14.51 -22.62 31.79
CA CYS A 385 13.70 -21.83 32.71
C CYS A 385 13.26 -22.65 33.93
N ALA A 386 12.78 -23.89 33.70
CA ALA A 386 12.42 -24.81 34.77
C ALA A 386 13.57 -25.09 35.75
N ALA A 387 14.78 -25.30 35.24
CA ALA A 387 15.97 -25.51 36.07
C ALA A 387 16.29 -24.30 36.93
N PHE A 388 16.29 -23.09 36.34
CA PHE A 388 16.54 -21.84 37.05
C PHE A 388 15.53 -21.58 38.18
N CYS A 389 14.23 -21.72 37.90
CA CYS A 389 13.19 -21.49 38.90
C CYS A 389 13.17 -22.61 39.96
N GLY A 390 13.45 -23.85 39.55
CA GLY A 390 13.52 -25.01 40.43
C GLY A 390 14.66 -24.96 41.44
N GLU A 391 15.84 -24.46 41.05
CA GLU A 391 16.98 -24.24 41.97
C GLU A 391 16.63 -23.27 43.11
N GLN A 392 15.71 -22.33 42.85
CA GLN A 392 15.23 -21.34 43.82
C GLN A 392 13.95 -21.77 44.55
N SER A 393 13.45 -22.98 44.29
CA SER A 393 12.24 -23.56 44.91
C SER A 393 10.95 -22.76 44.67
N TYR A 394 10.78 -22.13 43.51
CA TYR A 394 9.54 -21.43 43.15
C TYR A 394 8.41 -22.40 42.77
N GLU A 395 7.16 -22.06 43.10
CA GLU A 395 5.97 -22.86 42.75
C GLU A 395 5.65 -22.82 41.24
N TYR A 396 5.90 -21.69 40.59
CA TYR A 396 5.61 -21.47 39.18
C TYR A 396 6.83 -21.00 38.40
N PHE A 397 6.86 -21.37 37.12
CA PHE A 397 7.63 -20.64 36.14
C PHE A 397 6.81 -20.37 34.87
N GLY A 398 7.24 -19.39 34.09
CA GLY A 398 6.68 -19.09 32.80
C GLY A 398 7.75 -18.61 31.82
N VAL A 399 7.54 -18.92 30.55
CA VAL A 399 8.38 -18.47 29.45
C VAL A 399 7.60 -17.52 28.55
N GLU A 400 8.22 -16.39 28.18
CA GLU A 400 7.63 -15.31 27.37
C GLU A 400 8.57 -14.90 26.24
N TYR A 401 7.97 -14.39 25.16
CA TYR A 401 8.66 -13.68 24.08
C TYR A 401 9.91 -14.38 23.50
N ALA A 402 9.89 -15.71 23.41
CA ALA A 402 10.98 -16.58 22.94
C ALA A 402 12.17 -16.72 23.89
N ASP A 403 12.61 -15.65 24.54
CA ASP A 403 13.90 -15.59 25.24
C ASP A 403 13.80 -15.22 26.73
N GLU A 404 12.60 -15.02 27.26
CA GLU A 404 12.38 -14.59 28.64
C GLU A 404 11.87 -15.73 29.54
N CYS A 405 12.37 -15.76 30.78
CA CYS A 405 11.96 -16.69 31.82
C CYS A 405 11.57 -15.90 33.07
N TYR A 406 10.47 -16.29 33.70
CA TYR A 406 9.94 -15.70 34.92
C TYR A 406 9.58 -16.78 35.94
N CYS A 407 9.80 -16.50 37.22
CA CYS A 407 9.52 -17.40 38.34
C CYS A 407 8.66 -16.70 39.40
N GLY A 408 7.84 -17.46 40.11
CA GLY A 408 7.08 -16.93 41.24
C GLY A 408 6.45 -18.00 42.12
N ASN A 409 6.04 -17.62 43.31
CA ASN A 409 5.22 -18.46 44.19
C ASN A 409 3.74 -18.12 44.09
N ASP A 410 3.42 -16.89 43.66
CA ASP A 410 2.06 -16.46 43.37
C ASP A 410 1.87 -16.31 41.86
N LEU A 411 0.70 -16.74 41.35
CA LEU A 411 0.33 -16.59 39.94
C LEU A 411 -0.77 -15.53 39.79
N GLY A 412 -0.37 -14.33 39.34
CA GLY A 412 -1.27 -13.25 38.91
C GLY A 412 -1.87 -13.51 37.52
N GLY A 413 -2.63 -12.57 36.96
CA GLY A 413 -3.19 -12.67 35.60
C GLY A 413 -4.37 -13.66 35.46
N SER A 414 -4.67 -14.07 34.22
CA SER A 414 -5.72 -15.04 33.90
C SER A 414 -5.35 -15.94 32.72
N ALA A 415 -5.98 -17.11 32.62
CA ALA A 415 -5.82 -18.02 31.48
C ALA A 415 -6.18 -17.33 30.15
N ALA A 416 -5.40 -17.61 29.12
CA ALA A 416 -5.58 -17.10 27.76
C ALA A 416 -5.79 -18.25 26.76
N PRO A 417 -6.31 -17.97 25.54
CA PRO A 417 -6.37 -18.97 24.48
C PRO A 417 -4.98 -19.53 24.16
N GLU A 418 -4.87 -20.86 24.00
CA GLU A 418 -3.59 -21.53 23.71
C GLU A 418 -2.90 -20.99 22.45
N GLY A 419 -3.67 -20.53 21.45
CA GLY A 419 -3.14 -19.91 20.23
C GLY A 419 -2.37 -18.60 20.46
N ASP A 420 -2.58 -17.93 21.60
CA ASP A 420 -1.88 -16.69 21.96
C ASP A 420 -0.44 -16.96 22.45
N CYS A 421 -0.14 -18.19 22.89
CA CYS A 421 1.16 -18.60 23.42
C CYS A 421 1.95 -19.45 22.43
N THR A 422 2.12 -18.93 21.20
CA THR A 422 2.70 -19.64 20.06
C THR A 422 4.03 -19.03 19.58
N GLN A 423 4.73 -18.30 20.45
CA GLN A 423 6.09 -17.87 20.20
C GLN A 423 7.05 -19.02 20.49
N LEU A 424 8.00 -19.30 19.59
CA LEU A 424 8.97 -20.39 19.78
C LEU A 424 10.08 -20.00 20.74
N CYS A 425 10.56 -20.97 21.52
CA CYS A 425 11.73 -20.78 22.37
C CYS A 425 12.99 -20.55 21.55
N ALA A 426 13.79 -19.55 21.93
CA ALA A 426 14.98 -19.13 21.20
C ALA A 426 16.06 -20.22 21.14
N GLY A 427 16.21 -21.02 22.21
CA GLY A 427 17.16 -22.14 22.30
C GLY A 427 16.59 -23.51 21.93
N ASN A 428 15.27 -23.65 21.78
CA ASN A 428 14.66 -24.88 21.30
C ASN A 428 13.37 -24.62 20.49
N PRO A 429 13.46 -24.54 19.16
CA PRO A 429 12.31 -24.21 18.31
C PRO A 429 11.25 -25.32 18.21
N THR A 430 11.43 -26.45 18.90
CA THR A 430 10.36 -27.46 19.04
C THR A 430 9.46 -27.20 20.24
N GLN A 431 9.60 -26.04 20.90
CA GLN A 431 8.87 -25.68 22.12
C GLN A 431 8.26 -24.27 22.03
N TRP A 432 7.16 -24.06 22.75
CA TRP A 432 6.55 -22.74 22.92
C TRP A 432 7.11 -22.00 24.15
N CYS A 433 7.47 -20.72 23.94
CA CYS A 433 7.95 -19.75 24.91
C CYS A 433 7.17 -18.42 24.81
N GLY A 434 5.86 -18.52 24.99
CA GLY A 434 4.95 -17.43 25.25
C GLY A 434 4.45 -16.72 24.01
N GLY A 435 4.35 -15.40 24.11
CA GLY A 435 3.94 -14.48 23.04
C GLY A 435 4.00 -13.04 23.56
N PRO A 436 3.63 -12.03 22.76
CA PRO A 436 3.50 -10.67 23.25
C PRO A 436 2.44 -10.62 24.38
N ASP A 437 2.85 -10.22 25.58
CA ASP A 437 2.02 -10.18 26.79
C ASP A 437 1.41 -11.55 27.17
N ARG A 438 2.15 -12.65 26.96
CA ARG A 438 1.65 -14.04 27.08
C ARG A 438 2.72 -15.00 27.59
N LEU A 439 2.41 -15.72 28.67
CA LEU A 439 3.26 -16.74 29.28
C LEU A 439 2.72 -18.16 29.04
N ASN A 440 3.59 -19.10 28.68
CA ASN A 440 3.32 -20.52 28.91
C ASN A 440 3.67 -20.85 30.36
N ILE A 441 2.68 -21.12 31.21
CA ILE A 441 2.87 -21.35 32.66
C ILE A 441 3.05 -22.83 32.98
N TYR A 442 3.94 -23.10 33.92
CA TYR A 442 4.27 -24.42 34.48
C TYR A 442 4.18 -24.38 36.01
N THR A 443 3.76 -25.49 36.64
CA THR A 443 3.53 -25.61 38.09
C THR A 443 3.92 -26.96 38.67
#